data_AF-A0A6B3GFZ3-F1
#
_entry.id   AF-A0A6B3GFZ3-F1
#
_cell.length_a   1.000
_cell.length_b   1.000
_cell.length_c   1.000
_cell.angle_alpha   90.00
_cell.angle_beta   90.00
_cell.angle_gamma   90.00
#
_symmetry.space_group_name_H-M   'P 1'
#
loop_
_entity.id
_entity.type
_entity.pdbx_description
1 polymer ?
#
loop_
_entity_poly.entity_id
_entity_poly.type
_entity_poly.pdbx_seq_one_letter_code
_entity_poly.pdbx_strand_id
1 'polypeptide(L)'
;HPEDRYMMSDPEKALGRSIGMPLMGELTVGEPDDVKELTDGSKLTLAGLEFGVSHAPGHTKGSVTFGMPEAADIPPVLFSGDLLFAGSVGRTDL
;
A
#
# COMPACT_ATOMS: atom_id res chain seq x y z
N HIS A 1 -1.79 -3.36 -5.15
CA HIS A 1 -2.65 -3.62 -6.31
C HIS A 1 -1.78 -3.80 -7.56
N PRO A 2 -2.19 -4.59 -8.58
CA PRO A 2 -1.39 -4.78 -9.79
C PRO A 2 -1.01 -3.48 -10.51
N GLU A 3 -1.83 -2.43 -10.40
CA GLU A 3 -1.55 -1.13 -11.02
C GLU A 3 -0.30 -0.42 -10.49
N ASP A 4 0.22 -0.79 -9.32
CA ASP A 4 1.49 -0.24 -8.79
C ASP A 4 2.67 -1.21 -8.92
N ARG A 5 2.52 -2.35 -9.63
CA ARG A 5 3.58 -3.35 -9.77
C ARG A 5 4.88 -2.77 -10.36
N TYR A 6 4.75 -1.75 -11.21
CA TYR A 6 5.89 -1.03 -11.80
C TYR A 6 6.77 -0.30 -10.78
N MET A 7 6.23 0.01 -9.58
CA MET A 7 6.99 0.64 -8.49
C MET A 7 7.87 -0.37 -7.74
N MET A 8 7.57 -1.68 -7.81
CA MET A 8 8.42 -2.71 -7.18
C MET A 8 9.72 -2.94 -7.94
N SER A 9 9.69 -2.82 -9.27
CA SER A 9 10.88 -2.94 -10.13
C SER A 9 11.67 -1.64 -10.26
N ASP A 10 11.05 -0.50 -9.96
CA ASP A 10 11.66 0.83 -10.03
C ASP A 10 11.19 1.71 -8.86
N PRO A 11 11.82 1.58 -7.67
CA PRO A 11 11.42 2.29 -6.47
C PRO A 11 11.47 3.81 -6.58
N GLU A 12 12.28 4.37 -7.49
CA GLU A 12 12.38 5.82 -7.69
C GLU A 12 11.04 6.42 -8.14
N LYS A 13 10.25 5.66 -8.91
CA LYS A 13 8.91 6.08 -9.36
C LYS A 13 7.90 6.21 -8.23
N ALA A 14 8.13 5.58 -7.08
CA ALA A 14 7.26 5.69 -5.91
C ALA A 14 7.60 6.91 -5.02
N LEU A 15 8.84 7.38 -5.04
CA LEU A 15 9.37 8.34 -4.05
C LEU A 15 9.23 9.81 -4.46
N GLY A 16 8.91 10.11 -5.73
CA GLY A 16 8.60 11.46 -6.22
C GLY A 16 9.75 12.48 -6.15
N ARG A 17 10.91 12.11 -5.62
CA ARG A 17 12.17 12.87 -5.63
C ARG A 17 13.33 11.89 -5.75
N SER A 18 14.28 12.21 -6.61
CA SER A 18 15.59 11.57 -6.64
C SER A 18 16.26 11.81 -5.28
N ILE A 19 16.16 10.84 -4.38
CA ILE A 19 17.11 10.73 -3.28
C ILE A 19 18.43 10.49 -3.99
N GLY A 20 19.26 11.54 -4.08
CA GLY A 20 20.58 11.42 -4.68
C GLY A 20 21.27 10.19 -4.10
N MET A 21 21.57 9.22 -4.96
CA MET A 21 22.49 8.12 -4.69
C MET A 21 23.74 8.72 -4.03
N PRO A 22 23.92 8.53 -2.71
CA PRO A 22 24.88 7.51 -2.28
C PRO A 22 24.53 6.86 -0.93
N LEU A 23 23.25 6.78 -0.51
CA LEU A 23 22.89 6.16 0.78
C LEU A 23 22.54 4.66 0.68
N MET A 24 22.13 4.18 -0.49
CA MET A 24 22.06 2.75 -0.78
C MET A 24 23.31 2.38 -1.58
N GLY A 25 24.28 1.72 -0.94
CA GLY A 25 25.24 0.88 -1.66
C GLY A 25 24.52 -0.21 -2.47
N GLU A 26 25.25 -1.09 -3.16
CA GLU A 26 24.73 -2.18 -4.03
C GLU A 26 23.64 -3.08 -3.39
N LEU A 27 22.44 -2.54 -3.20
CA LEU A 27 21.24 -3.29 -2.88
C LEU A 27 20.59 -3.59 -4.23
N THR A 28 20.79 -4.81 -4.70
CA THR A 28 19.96 -5.35 -5.77
C THR A 28 18.56 -5.57 -5.19
N VAL A 29 17.65 -4.63 -5.42
CA VAL A 29 16.23 -4.82 -5.10
C VAL A 29 15.66 -5.76 -6.17
N GLY A 30 15.53 -7.04 -5.83
CA GLY A 30 14.85 -8.05 -6.65
C GLY A 30 13.36 -8.13 -6.31
N GLU A 31 12.59 -8.78 -7.18
CA GLU A 31 11.19 -9.10 -6.87
C GLU A 31 11.12 -10.12 -5.71
N PRO A 32 10.20 -9.96 -4.74
CA PRO A 32 10.02 -10.94 -3.67
C PRO A 32 9.67 -12.33 -4.20
N ASP A 33 10.10 -13.39 -3.51
CA ASP A 33 9.78 -14.77 -3.88
C ASP A 33 8.27 -15.12 -3.76
N ASP A 34 7.55 -14.41 -2.88
CA ASP A 34 6.09 -14.53 -2.70
C ASP A 34 5.43 -13.15 -2.85
N VAL A 35 4.75 -12.95 -3.97
CA VAL A 35 3.96 -11.75 -4.26
C VAL A 35 2.50 -12.13 -4.37
N LYS A 36 1.68 -11.58 -3.48
CA LYS A 36 0.22 -11.72 -3.53
C LYS A 36 -0.39 -10.42 -4.02
N GLU A 37 -1.01 -10.50 -5.18
CA GLU A 37 -1.76 -9.38 -5.73
C GLU A 37 -3.07 -9.21 -4.96
N LEU A 38 -3.35 -7.96 -4.60
CA LEU A 38 -4.59 -7.57 -3.93
C LEU A 38 -5.44 -6.74 -4.88
N THR A 39 -6.64 -7.21 -5.16
CA THR A 39 -7.67 -6.50 -5.92
C THR A 39 -8.80 -6.05 -5.01
N ASP A 40 -9.68 -5.20 -5.52
CA ASP A 40 -10.90 -4.82 -4.80
C ASP A 40 -11.69 -6.05 -4.32
N GLY A 41 -12.22 -5.97 -3.10
CA GLY A 41 -12.99 -7.05 -2.48
C GLY A 41 -12.16 -8.24 -1.98
N SER A 42 -10.83 -8.22 -2.11
CA SER A 42 -9.97 -9.28 -1.56
C SER A 42 -10.16 -9.38 -0.05
N LYS A 43 -9.98 -10.60 0.49
CA LYS A 43 -9.99 -10.85 1.93
C LYS A 43 -8.68 -11.47 2.36
N LEU A 44 -8.18 -11.07 3.52
CA LEU A 44 -6.93 -11.54 4.08
C LEU A 44 -7.14 -11.98 5.52
N THR A 45 -6.66 -13.17 5.85
CA THR A 45 -6.54 -13.62 7.23
C THR A 45 -5.06 -13.60 7.60
N LEU A 46 -4.66 -12.69 8.49
CA LEU A 46 -3.27 -12.51 8.90
C LEU A 46 -3.19 -12.51 10.42
N ALA A 47 -2.38 -13.40 11.00
CA ALA A 47 -2.23 -13.55 12.45
C ALA A 47 -3.57 -13.74 13.21
N GLY A 48 -4.57 -14.35 12.57
CA GLY A 48 -5.91 -14.57 13.14
C GLY A 48 -6.86 -13.36 13.03
N LEU A 49 -6.45 -12.30 12.33
CA LEU A 49 -7.27 -11.12 12.04
C LEU A 49 -7.79 -11.16 10.61
N GLU A 50 -9.03 -10.74 10.42
CA GLU A 50 -9.70 -10.66 9.12
C GLU A 50 -9.63 -9.23 8.58
N PHE A 51 -9.18 -9.07 7.34
CA PHE A 51 -9.12 -7.79 6.64
C PHE A 51 -9.87 -7.87 5.31
N GLY A 52 -10.72 -6.89 5.05
CA GLY A 52 -11.23 -6.59 3.71
C GLY A 52 -10.32 -5.59 3.02
N VAL A 53 -10.04 -5.83 1.74
CA VAL A 53 -9.29 -4.91 0.88
C VAL A 53 -10.26 -4.17 -0.02
N SER A 54 -10.15 -2.84 -0.04
CA SER A 54 -10.88 -1.99 -1.00
C SER A 54 -9.89 -1.26 -1.89
N HIS A 55 -10.08 -1.33 -3.21
CA HIS A 55 -9.32 -0.51 -4.15
C HIS A 55 -9.74 0.95 -4.01
N ALA A 56 -8.77 1.83 -3.84
CA ALA A 56 -9.01 3.23 -3.54
C ALA A 56 -7.97 4.11 -4.24
N PRO A 57 -8.08 4.25 -5.58
CA PRO A 57 -7.14 5.05 -6.36
C PRO A 57 -7.21 6.52 -5.96
N GLY A 58 -6.07 7.20 -6.00
CA GLY A 58 -5.96 8.60 -5.64
C GLY A 58 -4.51 8.99 -5.47
N HIS A 59 -3.95 8.66 -4.30
CA HIS A 59 -2.53 8.92 -4.03
C HIS A 59 -1.62 8.24 -5.06
N THR A 60 -1.90 6.96 -5.32
CA THR A 60 -1.36 6.22 -6.47
C THR A 60 -2.51 5.56 -7.21
N LYS A 61 -2.26 4.98 -8.39
CA LYS A 61 -3.29 4.26 -9.16
C LYS A 61 -3.71 2.98 -8.44
N GLY A 62 -2.76 2.27 -7.86
CA GLY A 62 -3.00 1.01 -7.16
C GLY A 62 -3.17 1.12 -5.64
N SER A 63 -3.39 2.31 -5.10
CA SER A 63 -3.69 2.49 -3.67
C SER A 63 -4.86 1.59 -3.23
N VAL A 64 -4.70 0.91 -2.10
CA VAL A 64 -5.75 0.10 -1.45
C VAL A 64 -5.86 0.50 0.02
N THR A 65 -7.01 0.23 0.61
CA THR A 65 -7.24 0.36 2.05
C THR A 65 -7.57 -1.00 2.65
N PHE A 66 -7.28 -1.17 3.93
CA PHE A 66 -7.61 -2.39 4.68
C PHE A 66 -8.61 -2.07 5.77
N GLY A 67 -9.81 -2.63 5.66
CA GLY A 67 -10.84 -2.56 6.67
C GLY A 67 -10.81 -3.78 7.56
N MET A 68 -10.78 -3.58 8.87
CA MET A 68 -10.98 -4.63 9.87
C MET A 68 -12.36 -4.43 10.50
N PRO A 69 -13.24 -5.44 10.53
CA PRO A 69 -14.50 -5.34 11.25
C PRO A 69 -14.25 -5.20 12.75
N GLU A 70 -15.30 -4.85 13.50
CA GLU A 70 -15.27 -4.88 14.96
C GLU A 70 -14.87 -6.27 15.46
N ALA A 71 -13.97 -6.32 16.44
CA ALA A 71 -13.45 -7.56 16.99
C ALA A 71 -13.19 -7.42 18.50
N ALA A 72 -13.88 -8.21 19.32
CA ALA A 72 -13.82 -8.16 20.78
C ALA A 72 -13.97 -6.71 21.30
N ASP A 73 -12.92 -6.12 21.84
CA ASP A 73 -12.89 -4.76 22.40
C ASP A 73 -12.31 -3.71 21.43
N ILE A 74 -12.14 -4.07 20.15
CA ILE A 74 -11.56 -3.21 19.12
C ILE A 74 -12.69 -2.75 18.18
N PRO A 75 -12.98 -1.44 18.08
CA PRO A 75 -13.94 -0.93 17.13
C PRO A 75 -13.46 -1.18 15.69
N PRO A 76 -14.32 -1.04 14.67
CA PRO A 76 -13.88 -1.14 13.28
C PRO A 76 -12.69 -0.23 12.99
N VAL A 77 -11.66 -0.77 12.33
CA VAL A 77 -10.42 -0.04 12.00
C VAL A 77 -10.28 0.05 10.49
N LEU A 78 -9.91 1.23 10.00
CA LEU A 78 -9.50 1.44 8.61
C LEU A 78 -8.03 1.83 8.58
N PHE A 79 -7.22 1.00 7.94
CA PHE A 79 -5.86 1.36 7.54
C PHE A 79 -5.95 2.04 6.17
N SER A 80 -5.97 3.37 6.18
CA SER A 80 -6.17 4.19 4.97
C SER A 80 -4.92 4.36 4.10
N GLY A 81 -3.74 4.00 4.61
CA GLY A 81 -2.47 4.34 3.97
C GLY A 81 -2.37 5.85 3.72
N ASP A 82 -1.75 6.24 2.60
CA ASP A 82 -1.64 7.64 2.20
C ASP A 82 -2.89 8.18 1.48
N LEU A 83 -4.04 7.48 1.53
CA LEU A 83 -5.28 7.97 0.93
C LEU A 83 -5.95 9.06 1.78
N LEU A 84 -6.15 8.76 3.07
CA LEU A 84 -6.86 9.63 4.01
C LEU A 84 -5.99 9.90 5.23
N PHE A 85 -5.92 11.17 5.61
CA PHE A 85 -5.29 11.65 6.84
C PHE A 85 -6.32 12.43 7.67
N ALA A 86 -5.99 12.69 8.94
CA ALA A 86 -6.82 13.52 9.80
C ALA A 86 -6.89 14.96 9.22
N GLY A 87 -8.03 15.29 8.60
CA GLY A 87 -8.27 16.60 8.00
C GLY A 87 -7.66 16.83 6.62
N SER A 88 -7.14 15.79 5.93
CA SER A 88 -6.62 15.92 4.56
C SER A 88 -6.64 14.59 3.79
N VAL A 89 -6.23 14.64 2.53
CA VAL A 89 -6.11 13.49 1.63
C VAL A 89 -4.70 13.40 1.07
N GLY A 90 -4.31 12.21 0.62
CA GLY A 90 -3.08 12.00 -0.13
C GLY A 90 -2.95 12.93 -1.32
N ARG A 91 -1.72 13.38 -1.59
CA ARG A 91 -1.40 14.12 -2.82
C ARG A 91 -1.67 13.23 -4.04
N THR A 92 -2.12 13.81 -5.15
CA THR A 92 -2.52 13.07 -6.37
C THR A 92 -1.70 13.44 -7.60
N ASP A 93 -0.56 14.11 -7.40
CA ASP A 93 0.32 14.66 -8.43
C ASP A 93 1.67 13.91 -8.52
N LEU A 94 1.67 12.62 -8.16
CA LEU A 94 2.81 11.70 -8.35
C LEU A 94 3.02 11.33 -9.83
#